data_AF-A0A942NV40-F1
#
_entry.id   AF-A0A942NV40-F1
#
_cell.length_a   1.000
_cell.length_b   1.000
_cell.length_c   1.000
_cell.angle_alpha   90.00
_cell.angle_beta   90.00
_cell.angle_gamma   90.00
#
_symmetry.space_group_name_H-M   'P 1'
#
loop_
_entity.id
_entity.type
_entity.pdbx_description
1 polymer ?
#
loop_
_entity_poly.entity_id
_entity_poly.type
_entity_poly.pdbx_seq_one_letter_code
_entity_poly.pdbx_strand_id
1 'polypeptide(L)'
;MTDIQSKIEKIRLLKNDRIEHFQYSRKAKFPFKVHSFIEIMNLRMNDFCDATDLLIRNNHIIPAVSLIRALFENVAITYCITSAVDNSLKANKLIENFDDLITKISLGTRYESQVDAINVLTQIDKLDKEYKGIRKFYDSLCEFVHPNWDGVEGSYSESNEKARHTDIYKVVTTEHPVYNWIESCFLLSMGVYLEYSNRIKTNLPSFAILCETEIS
;
A
#
# COMPACT_ATOMS: atom_id res chain seq x y z
N MET A 1 -1.78 -15.82 18.75
CA MET A 1 -1.33 -15.06 17.57
C MET A 1 -1.97 -13.68 17.67
N THR A 2 -1.20 -12.59 17.65
CA THR A 2 -1.76 -11.23 17.65
C THR A 2 -2.52 -10.97 16.35
N ASP A 3 -3.40 -9.96 16.32
CA ASP A 3 -4.12 -9.59 15.08
C ASP A 3 -3.14 -9.19 13.95
N ILE A 4 -2.04 -8.52 14.31
CA ILE A 4 -0.94 -8.21 13.39
C ILE A 4 -0.40 -9.48 12.72
N GLN A 5 0.06 -10.45 13.51
CA GLN A 5 0.69 -11.67 12.98
C GLN A 5 -0.29 -12.47 12.11
N SER A 6 -1.57 -12.53 12.50
CA SER A 6 -2.63 -13.15 11.70
C SER A 6 -2.81 -12.48 10.34
N LYS A 7 -2.77 -11.15 10.27
CA LYS A 7 -2.89 -10.41 9.00
C LYS A 7 -1.64 -10.54 8.13
N ILE A 8 -0.45 -10.51 8.73
CA ILE A 8 0.82 -10.72 8.01
C ILE A 8 0.82 -12.10 7.34
N GLU A 9 0.41 -13.15 8.04
CA GLU A 9 0.29 -14.49 7.44
C GLU A 9 -0.68 -14.51 6.25
N LYS A 10 -1.83 -13.85 6.36
CA LYS A 10 -2.77 -13.74 5.23
C LYS A 10 -2.17 -13.00 4.04
N ILE A 11 -1.37 -11.96 4.28
CA ILE A 11 -0.68 -11.21 3.23
C ILE A 11 0.39 -12.07 2.56
N ARG A 12 1.18 -12.84 3.35
CA ARG A 12 2.17 -13.80 2.82
C ARG A 12 1.54 -14.80 1.88
N LEU A 13 0.36 -15.31 2.22
CA LEU A 13 -0.40 -16.26 1.41
C LEU A 13 -0.99 -15.66 0.13
N LEU A 14 -0.95 -14.34 -0.07
CA LEU A 14 -1.38 -13.76 -1.34
C LEU A 14 -0.39 -14.08 -2.47
N LYS A 15 0.91 -14.05 -2.22
CA LYS A 15 1.87 -14.11 -3.32
C LYS A 15 1.87 -15.49 -3.99
N ASN A 16 1.83 -15.51 -5.31
CA ASN A 16 2.24 -16.66 -6.11
C ASN A 16 3.73 -16.59 -6.49
N ASP A 17 4.44 -17.71 -6.44
CA ASP A 17 5.86 -17.77 -6.81
C ASP A 17 6.10 -17.67 -8.32
N ARG A 18 5.06 -17.96 -9.10
CA ARG A 18 5.12 -17.99 -10.56
C ARG A 18 3.81 -17.54 -11.16
N ILE A 19 3.90 -16.87 -12.30
CA ILE A 19 2.78 -16.51 -13.17
C ILE A 19 3.07 -17.07 -14.55
N GLU A 20 2.06 -17.69 -15.17
CA GLU A 20 2.18 -18.16 -16.54
C GLU A 20 1.70 -17.08 -17.51
N HIS A 21 2.51 -16.74 -18.52
CA HIS A 21 2.21 -15.68 -19.48
C HIS A 21 0.85 -15.81 -20.18
N PHE A 22 0.37 -17.05 -20.33
CA PHE A 22 -0.89 -17.37 -21.00
C PHE A 22 -1.91 -18.01 -20.05
N GLN A 23 -1.78 -17.80 -18.75
CA GLN A 23 -2.70 -18.35 -17.74
C GLN A 23 -4.17 -18.01 -18.04
N TYR A 24 -4.42 -16.78 -18.50
CA TYR A 24 -5.77 -16.26 -18.72
C TYR A 24 -6.13 -16.06 -20.19
N SER A 25 -5.16 -15.70 -21.04
CA SER A 25 -5.40 -15.49 -22.48
C SER A 25 -4.11 -15.62 -23.28
N ARG A 26 -4.22 -16.12 -24.52
CA ARG A 26 -3.13 -16.08 -25.52
C ARG A 26 -3.17 -14.85 -26.41
N LYS A 27 -4.27 -14.09 -26.38
CA LYS A 27 -4.51 -12.92 -27.25
C LYS A 27 -4.45 -11.62 -26.45
N ALA A 28 -5.19 -11.55 -25.35
CA ALA A 28 -5.28 -10.37 -24.51
C ALA A 28 -4.06 -10.23 -23.59
N LYS A 29 -3.35 -9.12 -23.71
CA LYS A 29 -2.15 -8.82 -22.90
C LYS A 29 -2.47 -8.23 -21.53
N PHE A 30 -3.60 -7.53 -21.38
CA PHE A 30 -3.95 -6.82 -20.14
C PHE A 30 -4.13 -7.72 -18.93
N PRO A 31 -4.78 -8.90 -19.01
CA PRO A 31 -4.90 -9.80 -17.86
C PRO A 31 -3.54 -10.20 -17.29
N PHE A 32 -2.59 -10.52 -18.17
CA PHE A 32 -1.22 -10.84 -17.77
C PHE A 32 -0.50 -9.64 -17.14
N LYS A 33 -0.59 -8.45 -17.73
CA LYS A 33 0.02 -7.23 -17.17
C LYS A 33 -0.53 -6.92 -15.77
N VAL A 34 -1.86 -6.98 -15.60
CA VAL A 34 -2.54 -6.72 -14.33
C VAL A 34 -2.15 -7.77 -13.28
N HIS A 35 -2.21 -9.06 -13.63
CA HIS A 35 -1.84 -10.13 -12.69
C HIS A 35 -0.38 -10.02 -12.27
N SER A 36 0.53 -9.81 -13.22
CA SER A 36 1.95 -9.64 -12.95
C SER A 36 2.23 -8.49 -12.00
N PHE A 37 1.60 -7.34 -12.24
CA PHE A 37 1.77 -6.18 -11.38
C PHE A 37 1.27 -6.45 -9.96
N ILE A 38 0.11 -7.10 -9.81
CA ILE A 38 -0.45 -7.44 -8.49
C ILE A 38 0.42 -8.42 -7.71
N GLU A 39 0.99 -9.44 -8.33
CA GLU A 39 1.87 -10.36 -7.61
C GLU A 39 3.18 -9.70 -7.17
N ILE A 40 3.71 -8.75 -7.95
CA ILE A 40 4.87 -7.93 -7.54
C ILE A 40 4.48 -7.03 -6.36
N MET A 41 3.28 -6.43 -6.38
CA MET A 41 2.76 -5.66 -5.25
C MET A 41 2.57 -6.52 -4.00
N ASN A 42 2.12 -7.78 -4.15
CA ASN A 42 1.99 -8.72 -3.02
C ASN A 42 3.35 -9.00 -2.37
N LEU A 43 4.39 -9.21 -3.18
CA LEU A 43 5.76 -9.38 -2.65
C LEU A 43 6.21 -8.13 -1.90
N ARG A 44 6.03 -6.95 -2.48
CA ARG A 44 6.38 -5.67 -1.83
C ARG A 44 5.61 -5.45 -0.53
N MET A 45 4.34 -5.85 -0.48
CA MET A 45 3.52 -5.79 0.72
C MET A 45 4.07 -6.72 1.81
N ASN A 46 4.49 -7.94 1.47
CA ASN A 46 5.14 -8.87 2.40
C ASN A 46 6.40 -8.23 3.02
N ASP A 47 7.30 -7.72 2.17
CA ASP A 47 8.56 -7.11 2.64
C ASP A 47 8.31 -5.95 3.61
N PHE A 48 7.34 -5.08 3.30
CA PHE A 48 6.99 -3.97 4.16
C PHE A 48 6.34 -4.42 5.47
N CYS A 49 5.46 -5.40 5.44
CA CYS A 49 4.82 -5.93 6.64
C CYS A 49 5.85 -6.58 7.59
N ASP A 50 6.74 -7.41 7.04
CA ASP A 50 7.77 -8.11 7.80
C ASP A 50 8.77 -7.14 8.43
N ALA A 51 9.22 -6.14 7.67
CA ALA A 51 10.11 -5.11 8.18
C ALA A 51 9.43 -4.22 9.23
N THR A 52 8.15 -3.86 9.02
CA THR A 52 7.38 -3.06 9.99
C THR A 52 7.24 -3.81 11.32
N ASP A 53 6.86 -5.09 11.28
CA ASP A 53 6.73 -5.92 12.48
C ASP A 53 8.06 -6.08 13.22
N LEU A 54 9.16 -6.28 12.49
CA LEU A 54 10.50 -6.35 13.09
C LEU A 54 10.86 -5.04 13.82
N LEU A 55 10.58 -3.88 13.21
CA LEU A 55 10.86 -2.57 13.81
C LEU A 55 10.00 -2.32 15.06
N ILE A 56 8.71 -2.65 15.00
CA ILE A 56 7.79 -2.53 16.14
C ILE A 56 8.28 -3.39 17.31
N ARG A 57 8.62 -4.67 17.07
CA ARG A 57 9.12 -5.59 18.10
C ARG A 57 10.41 -5.13 18.77
N ASN A 58 11.18 -4.26 18.12
CA ASN A 58 12.43 -3.69 18.64
C ASN A 58 12.27 -2.22 19.09
N ASN A 59 11.05 -1.73 19.31
CA ASN A 59 10.77 -0.35 19.70
C ASN A 59 11.42 0.69 18.76
N HIS A 60 11.43 0.43 17.45
CA HIS A 60 11.80 1.38 16.41
C HIS A 60 10.53 1.93 15.73
N ILE A 61 9.69 2.60 16.53
CA ILE A 61 8.35 3.02 16.09
C ILE A 61 8.40 4.06 14.98
N ILE A 62 9.22 5.10 15.09
CA ILE A 62 9.32 6.15 14.06
C ILE A 62 9.81 5.60 12.70
N PRO A 63 10.85 4.74 12.64
CA PRO A 63 11.16 4.01 11.41
C PRO A 63 10.00 3.13 10.91
N ALA A 64 9.27 2.45 11.79
CA ALA A 64 8.11 1.65 11.40
C ALA A 64 6.99 2.50 10.75
N VAL A 65 6.76 3.72 11.25
CA VAL A 65 5.79 4.66 10.68
C VAL A 65 6.11 5.00 9.22
N SER A 66 7.39 5.10 8.87
CA SER A 66 7.81 5.34 7.47
C SER A 66 7.36 4.20 6.55
N LEU A 67 7.46 2.95 7.03
CA LEU A 67 6.97 1.78 6.28
C LEU A 67 5.45 1.72 6.26
N ILE A 68 4.77 2.03 7.36
CA ILE A 68 3.29 2.08 7.40
C ILE A 68 2.76 3.11 6.40
N ARG A 69 3.41 4.28 6.27
CA ARG A 69 3.09 5.25 5.22
C ARG A 69 3.22 4.64 3.82
N ALA A 70 4.32 3.92 3.57
CA ALA A 70 4.53 3.25 2.29
C ALA A 70 3.52 2.10 2.03
N LEU A 71 2.99 1.45 3.08
CA LEU A 71 1.90 0.49 2.98
C LEU A 71 0.61 1.16 2.46
N PHE A 72 0.26 2.36 2.96
CA PHE A 72 -0.89 3.11 2.42
C PHE A 72 -0.73 3.46 0.94
N GLU A 73 0.48 3.76 0.50
CA GLU A 73 0.78 3.99 -0.93
C GLU A 73 0.54 2.72 -1.75
N ASN A 74 1.04 1.57 -1.27
CA ASN A 74 0.78 0.28 -1.91
C ASN A 74 -0.73 -0.03 -1.99
N VAL A 75 -1.48 0.26 -0.92
CA VAL A 75 -2.95 0.09 -0.87
C VAL A 75 -3.60 0.97 -1.93
N ALA A 76 -3.23 2.25 -2.03
CA ALA A 76 -3.82 3.18 -2.98
C ALA A 76 -3.58 2.78 -4.43
N ILE A 77 -2.39 2.26 -4.76
CA ILE A 77 -2.11 1.75 -6.11
C ILE A 77 -2.88 0.47 -6.40
N THR A 78 -2.96 -0.45 -5.43
CA THR A 78 -3.74 -1.70 -5.57
C THR A 78 -5.23 -1.42 -5.73
N TYR A 79 -5.76 -0.46 -4.97
CA TYR A 79 -7.12 0.05 -5.14
C TYR A 79 -7.34 0.63 -6.54
N CYS A 80 -6.39 1.43 -7.05
CA CYS A 80 -6.50 2.07 -8.35
C CYS A 80 -6.65 1.06 -9.49
N ILE A 81 -5.76 0.06 -9.55
CA ILE A 81 -5.81 -0.97 -10.59
C ILE A 81 -7.01 -1.89 -10.44
N THR A 82 -7.38 -2.26 -9.20
CA THR A 82 -8.56 -3.11 -8.94
C THR A 82 -9.84 -2.38 -9.35
N SER A 83 -9.95 -1.10 -9.01
CA SER A 83 -11.11 -0.28 -9.40
C SER A 83 -11.22 -0.10 -10.91
N ALA A 84 -10.09 0.00 -11.63
CA ALA A 84 -10.09 0.06 -13.09
C ALA A 84 -10.61 -1.23 -13.73
N VAL A 85 -10.20 -2.39 -13.21
CA VAL A 85 -10.71 -3.70 -13.62
C VAL A 85 -12.21 -3.81 -13.32
N ASP A 86 -12.62 -3.47 -12.10
CA ASP A 86 -14.03 -3.53 -11.68
C ASP A 86 -14.93 -2.64 -12.53
N ASN A 87 -14.49 -1.41 -12.81
CA ASN A 87 -15.27 -0.49 -13.63
C ASN A 87 -15.36 -0.99 -15.08
N SER A 88 -14.30 -1.63 -15.60
CA SER A 88 -14.33 -2.23 -16.93
C SER A 88 -15.33 -3.39 -17.01
N LEU A 89 -15.33 -4.24 -15.97
CA LEU A 89 -16.30 -5.34 -15.86
C LEU A 89 -17.74 -4.84 -15.73
N LYS A 90 -17.98 -3.84 -14.89
CA LYS A 90 -19.32 -3.24 -14.70
C LYS A 90 -19.84 -2.59 -15.99
N ALA A 91 -18.97 -1.93 -16.75
CA ALA A 91 -19.33 -1.30 -18.02
C ALA A 91 -19.41 -2.30 -19.19
N ASN A 92 -18.99 -3.57 -18.97
CA ASN A 92 -18.79 -4.56 -20.02
C ASN A 92 -17.94 -4.04 -21.19
N LYS A 93 -16.93 -3.22 -20.86
CA LYS A 93 -16.00 -2.58 -21.80
C LYS A 93 -14.76 -2.10 -21.03
N LEU A 94 -13.56 -2.14 -21.62
CA LEU A 94 -12.39 -1.48 -21.03
C LEU A 94 -12.67 0.00 -20.84
N ILE A 95 -12.35 0.50 -19.65
CA ILE A 95 -12.40 1.94 -19.39
C ILE A 95 -11.43 2.68 -20.31
N GLU A 96 -11.76 3.94 -20.61
CA GLU A 96 -10.88 4.81 -21.38
C GLU A 96 -9.50 4.91 -20.72
N ASN A 97 -8.45 4.90 -21.55
CA ASN A 97 -7.06 5.02 -21.13
C ASN A 97 -6.55 3.89 -20.20
N PHE A 98 -7.15 2.69 -20.25
CA PHE A 98 -6.70 1.54 -19.44
C PHE A 98 -5.22 1.18 -19.69
N ASP A 99 -4.75 1.15 -20.95
CA ASP A 99 -3.35 0.84 -21.25
C ASP A 99 -2.39 1.92 -20.74
N ASP A 100 -2.76 3.19 -20.85
CA ASP A 100 -1.99 4.31 -20.29
C ASP A 100 -1.88 4.18 -18.76
N LEU A 101 -2.99 3.86 -18.08
CA LEU A 101 -3.01 3.62 -16.64
C LEU A 101 -2.04 2.50 -16.24
N ILE A 102 -2.14 1.33 -16.87
CA ILE A 102 -1.29 0.18 -16.56
C ILE A 102 0.18 0.48 -16.87
N THR A 103 0.44 1.17 -17.96
CA THR A 103 1.79 1.57 -18.37
C THR A 103 2.41 2.51 -17.35
N LYS A 104 1.68 3.55 -16.91
CA LYS A 104 2.17 4.51 -15.91
C LYS A 104 2.35 3.89 -14.53
N ILE A 105 1.47 2.98 -14.12
CA ILE A 105 1.60 2.26 -12.85
C ILE A 105 2.82 1.32 -12.86
N SER A 106 3.09 0.66 -13.99
CA SER A 106 4.14 -0.37 -14.06
C SER A 106 5.52 0.18 -14.39
N LEU A 107 5.59 1.23 -15.21
CA LEU A 107 6.85 1.74 -15.79
C LEU A 107 7.10 3.22 -15.46
N GLY A 108 6.11 3.92 -14.90
CA GLY A 108 6.20 5.35 -14.69
C GLY A 108 7.27 5.72 -13.66
N THR A 109 8.03 6.77 -13.95
CA THR A 109 9.01 7.33 -13.01
C THR A 109 9.02 8.86 -13.08
N ARG A 110 9.61 9.50 -12.06
CA ARG A 110 9.81 10.97 -12.03
C ARG A 110 11.16 11.39 -12.64
N TYR A 111 12.05 10.44 -12.91
CA TYR A 111 13.31 10.71 -13.61
C TYR A 111 13.06 10.85 -15.11
N GLU A 112 14.07 11.35 -15.85
CA GLU A 112 14.03 11.42 -17.30
C GLU A 112 13.66 10.05 -17.88
N SER A 113 12.42 9.95 -18.37
CA SER A 113 11.83 8.74 -18.89
C SER A 113 10.73 9.07 -19.88
N GLN A 114 10.29 8.07 -20.64
CA GLN A 114 9.20 8.23 -21.59
C GLN A 114 7.81 8.13 -20.92
N VAL A 115 7.72 7.74 -19.65
CA VAL A 115 6.46 7.44 -18.98
C VAL A 115 6.42 8.13 -17.62
N ASP A 116 5.50 9.08 -17.47
CA ASP A 116 5.32 9.78 -16.21
C ASP A 116 4.68 8.88 -15.14
N ALA A 117 5.25 8.90 -13.93
CA ALA A 117 4.65 8.25 -12.78
C ALA A 117 3.29 8.85 -12.41
N ILE A 118 2.35 8.00 -12.01
CA ILE A 118 1.10 8.48 -11.42
C ILE A 118 1.36 9.19 -10.08
N ASN A 119 0.54 10.19 -9.78
CA ASN A 119 0.60 10.84 -8.48
C ASN A 119 -0.05 9.96 -7.41
N VAL A 120 0.76 9.51 -6.44
CA VAL A 120 0.31 8.65 -5.34
C VAL A 120 -0.67 9.36 -4.39
N LEU A 121 -0.49 10.65 -4.12
CA LEU A 121 -1.41 11.42 -3.28
C LEU A 121 -2.79 11.52 -3.92
N THR A 122 -2.84 11.68 -5.26
CA THR A 122 -4.11 11.60 -6.00
C THR A 122 -4.78 10.24 -5.85
N GLN A 123 -4.03 9.13 -5.76
CA GLN A 123 -4.63 7.82 -5.51
C GLN A 123 -5.07 7.67 -4.05
N ILE A 124 -4.34 8.23 -3.09
CA ILE A 124 -4.76 8.30 -1.68
C ILE A 124 -6.08 9.08 -1.56
N ASP A 125 -6.23 10.21 -2.25
CA ASP A 125 -7.47 10.99 -2.25
C ASP A 125 -8.65 10.22 -2.86
N LYS A 126 -8.40 9.39 -3.88
CA LYS A 126 -9.44 8.50 -4.43
C LYS A 126 -9.80 7.40 -3.44
N LEU A 127 -8.81 6.81 -2.78
CA LEU A 127 -9.03 5.78 -1.77
C LEU A 127 -9.79 6.33 -0.56
N ASP A 128 -9.53 7.58 -0.14
CA ASP A 128 -10.28 8.26 0.92
C ASP A 128 -11.76 8.49 0.59
N LYS A 129 -12.10 8.61 -0.70
CA LYS A 129 -13.51 8.67 -1.11
C LYS A 129 -14.26 7.39 -0.79
N GLU A 130 -13.58 6.25 -0.87
CA GLU A 130 -14.11 4.93 -0.52
C GLU A 130 -14.04 4.68 0.99
N TYR A 131 -12.88 4.92 1.62
CA TYR A 131 -12.68 4.77 3.07
C TYR A 131 -12.37 6.12 3.69
N LYS A 132 -13.42 6.78 4.17
CA LYS A 132 -13.32 8.12 4.75
C LYS A 132 -12.32 8.16 5.91
N GLY A 133 -11.36 9.08 5.83
CA GLY A 133 -10.35 9.30 6.85
C GLY A 133 -8.98 8.73 6.51
N ILE A 134 -8.83 7.95 5.44
CA ILE A 134 -7.52 7.45 4.99
C ILE A 134 -6.57 8.61 4.69
N ARG A 135 -7.04 9.70 4.07
CA ARG A 135 -6.17 10.84 3.77
C ARG A 135 -5.62 11.45 5.05
N LYS A 136 -6.47 11.61 6.07
CA LYS A 136 -6.09 12.12 7.38
C LYS A 136 -5.06 11.21 8.06
N PHE A 137 -5.26 9.89 8.03
CA PHE A 137 -4.28 8.97 8.60
C PHE A 137 -2.93 9.06 7.88
N TYR A 138 -2.93 9.11 6.54
CA TYR A 138 -1.71 9.28 5.75
C TYR A 138 -0.97 10.57 6.12
N ASP A 139 -1.67 11.70 6.17
CA ASP A 139 -1.07 13.00 6.52
C ASP A 139 -0.53 13.00 7.96
N SER A 140 -1.26 12.42 8.92
CA SER A 140 -0.77 12.29 10.31
C SER A 140 0.47 11.39 10.42
N LEU A 141 0.56 10.30 9.64
CA LEU A 141 1.76 9.48 9.60
C LEU A 141 2.96 10.27 9.03
N CYS A 142 2.72 11.15 8.04
CA CYS A 142 3.77 12.00 7.50
C CYS A 142 4.40 12.91 8.56
N GLU A 143 3.62 13.43 9.51
CA GLU A 143 4.17 14.27 10.60
C GLU A 143 5.24 13.54 11.40
N PHE A 144 5.07 12.25 11.72
CA PHE A 144 6.09 11.45 12.41
C PHE A 144 7.32 11.11 11.55
N VAL A 145 7.22 11.22 10.21
CA VAL A 145 8.34 10.90 9.30
C VAL A 145 9.21 12.13 9.02
N HIS A 146 8.67 13.33 9.20
CA HIS A 146 9.40 14.56 8.94
C HIS A 146 10.32 14.94 10.11
N PRO A 147 11.41 15.67 9.87
CA PRO A 147 12.26 16.17 10.94
C PRO A 147 11.63 17.39 11.67
N ASN A 148 10.39 17.22 12.15
CA ASN A 148 9.62 18.21 12.92
C ASN A 148 9.60 17.80 14.41
N TRP A 149 8.72 18.41 15.19
CA TRP A 149 8.54 18.05 16.60
C TRP A 149 8.20 16.56 16.78
N ASP A 150 7.13 16.09 16.12
CA ASP A 150 6.64 14.72 16.28
C ASP A 150 7.62 13.66 15.78
N GLY A 151 8.40 13.95 14.74
CA GLY A 151 9.38 13.01 14.18
C GLY A 151 10.78 13.07 14.82
N VAL A 152 11.11 14.11 15.58
CA VAL A 152 12.44 14.29 16.19
C VAL A 152 12.35 14.56 17.68
N GLU A 153 12.19 15.82 18.09
CA GLU A 153 12.35 16.22 19.50
C GLU A 153 11.31 15.51 20.39
N GLY A 154 10.03 15.55 20.02
CA GLY A 154 8.97 14.85 20.74
C GLY A 154 9.05 13.32 20.71
N SER A 155 9.88 12.75 19.83
CA SER A 155 10.06 11.30 19.70
C SER A 155 11.35 10.76 20.30
N TYR A 156 12.36 11.62 20.48
CA TYR A 156 13.72 11.23 20.85
C TYR A 156 14.29 12.00 22.04
N SER A 157 13.52 12.91 22.64
CA SER A 157 13.99 13.64 23.83
C SER A 157 12.87 13.98 24.81
N GLU A 158 13.26 14.18 26.07
CA GLU A 158 12.41 14.75 27.11
C GLU A 158 13.18 15.84 27.87
N SER A 159 12.58 17.03 27.99
CA SER A 159 13.20 18.17 28.68
C SER A 159 12.89 18.12 30.17
N ASN A 160 13.93 18.18 31.00
CA ASN A 160 13.81 18.33 32.45
C ASN A 160 14.17 19.75 32.86
N GLU A 161 13.15 20.62 32.93
CA GLU A 161 13.34 22.03 33.26
C GLU A 161 13.92 22.27 34.66
N LYS A 162 13.55 21.43 35.64
CA LYS A 162 14.00 21.56 37.03
C LYS A 162 15.50 21.24 37.16
N ALA A 163 15.94 20.16 36.52
CA ALA A 163 17.34 19.74 36.55
C ALA A 163 18.19 20.37 35.43
N ARG A 164 17.57 21.11 34.50
CA ARG A 164 18.20 21.85 33.38
C ARG A 164 19.02 20.94 32.45
N HIS A 165 18.49 19.78 32.08
CA HIS A 165 19.04 18.91 31.04
C HIS A 165 17.92 18.35 30.16
N THR A 166 18.32 17.83 29.00
CA THR A 166 17.44 17.09 28.10
C THR A 166 17.95 15.65 28.05
N ASP A 167 17.06 14.71 28.31
CA ASP A 167 17.35 13.29 28.19
C ASP A 167 17.09 12.84 26.76
N ILE A 168 18.01 12.08 26.18
CA ILE A 168 17.94 11.62 24.78
C ILE A 168 17.74 10.11 24.76
N TYR A 169 16.55 9.69 24.34
CA TYR A 169 16.16 8.28 24.24
C TYR A 169 14.90 8.16 23.39
N LYS A 170 14.54 6.95 22.98
CA LYS A 170 13.30 6.72 22.23
C LYS A 170 12.08 6.93 23.16
N VAL A 171 11.41 8.07 23.03
CA VAL A 171 10.19 8.39 23.78
C VAL A 171 9.02 7.58 23.23
N VAL A 172 8.89 7.53 21.90
CA VAL A 172 7.83 6.77 21.23
C VAL A 172 8.22 5.30 21.12
N THR A 173 7.68 4.49 22.03
CA THR A 173 7.81 3.03 22.11
C THR A 173 6.43 2.37 22.01
N THR A 174 6.35 1.03 22.09
CA THR A 174 5.06 0.31 22.15
C THR A 174 4.21 0.68 23.37
N GLU A 175 4.82 1.23 24.42
CA GLU A 175 4.12 1.68 25.63
C GLU A 175 3.64 3.14 25.52
N HIS A 176 4.06 3.87 24.48
CA HIS A 176 3.66 5.27 24.30
C HIS A 176 2.19 5.34 23.85
N PRO A 177 1.35 6.27 24.39
CA PRO A 177 -0.07 6.33 24.07
C PRO A 177 -0.42 6.43 22.58
N VAL A 178 0.45 7.06 21.79
CA VAL A 178 0.29 7.19 20.33
C VAL A 178 0.41 5.86 19.58
N TYR A 179 1.07 4.86 20.17
CA TYR A 179 1.36 3.59 19.52
C TYR A 179 0.07 2.86 19.11
N ASN A 180 -0.98 2.88 19.94
CA ASN A 180 -2.26 2.25 19.60
C ASN A 180 -2.86 2.80 18.29
N TRP A 181 -2.67 4.10 18.02
CA TRP A 181 -3.11 4.72 16.77
C TRP A 181 -2.23 4.30 15.59
N ILE A 182 -0.90 4.22 15.78
CA ILE A 182 0.04 3.73 14.76
C ILE A 182 -0.24 2.27 14.41
N GLU A 183 -0.46 1.42 15.42
CA GLU A 183 -0.85 0.02 15.26
C GLU A 183 -2.16 -0.11 14.49
N SER A 184 -3.15 0.71 14.81
CA SER A 184 -4.41 0.76 14.06
C SER A 184 -4.21 1.12 12.59
N CYS A 185 -3.31 2.07 12.29
CA CYS A 185 -2.95 2.41 10.91
C CYS A 185 -2.31 1.23 10.17
N PHE A 186 -1.43 0.47 10.85
CA PHE A 186 -0.82 -0.73 10.28
C PHE A 186 -1.87 -1.81 9.98
N LEU A 187 -2.73 -2.14 10.95
CA LEU A 187 -3.81 -3.11 10.79
C LEU A 187 -4.80 -2.73 9.70
N LEU A 188 -5.15 -1.44 9.60
CA LEU A 188 -6.02 -0.89 8.57
C LEU A 188 -5.41 -1.05 7.18
N SER A 189 -4.14 -0.65 7.00
CA SER A 189 -3.45 -0.78 5.71
C SER A 189 -3.43 -2.22 5.21
N MET A 190 -3.13 -3.19 6.09
CA MET A 190 -3.17 -4.62 5.77
C MET A 190 -4.58 -5.11 5.42
N GLY A 191 -5.59 -4.67 6.18
CA GLY A 191 -6.99 -5.05 5.96
C GLY A 191 -7.50 -4.61 4.58
N VAL A 192 -7.30 -3.34 4.24
CA VAL A 192 -7.73 -2.78 2.95
C VAL A 192 -6.93 -3.40 1.79
N TYR A 193 -5.63 -3.64 1.97
CA TYR A 193 -4.81 -4.32 0.97
C TYR A 193 -5.33 -5.73 0.66
N LEU A 194 -5.64 -6.52 1.69
CA LEU A 194 -6.18 -7.87 1.56
C LEU A 194 -7.50 -7.88 0.81
N GLU A 195 -8.38 -6.90 1.06
CA GLU A 195 -9.66 -6.77 0.36
C GLU A 195 -9.45 -6.63 -1.15
N TYR A 196 -8.68 -5.62 -1.59
CA TYR A 196 -8.49 -5.37 -3.01
C TYR A 196 -7.65 -6.42 -3.72
N SER A 197 -6.64 -6.96 -3.05
CA SER A 197 -5.81 -8.04 -3.62
C SER A 197 -6.61 -9.31 -3.88
N ASN A 198 -7.54 -9.66 -3.01
CA ASN A 198 -8.43 -10.81 -3.23
C ASN A 198 -9.49 -10.51 -4.30
N ARG A 199 -10.00 -9.28 -4.31
CA ARG A 199 -11.00 -8.82 -5.29
C ARG A 199 -10.46 -8.88 -6.71
N ILE A 200 -9.27 -8.33 -6.97
CA ILE A 200 -8.68 -8.36 -8.31
C ILE A 200 -8.38 -9.79 -8.77
N LYS A 201 -7.90 -10.66 -7.87
CA LYS A 201 -7.69 -12.08 -8.18
C LYS A 201 -8.96 -12.81 -8.59
N THR A 202 -10.05 -12.55 -7.86
CA THR A 202 -11.38 -13.09 -8.17
C THR A 202 -11.87 -12.60 -9.54
N ASN A 203 -11.55 -11.35 -9.89
CA ASN A 203 -12.05 -10.71 -11.11
C ASN A 203 -11.20 -10.97 -12.36
N LEU A 204 -9.95 -11.43 -12.21
CA LEU A 204 -9.02 -11.69 -13.33
C LEU A 204 -9.59 -12.61 -14.42
N PRO A 205 -10.25 -13.76 -14.12
CA PRO A 205 -10.84 -14.60 -15.15
C PRO A 205 -11.91 -13.88 -15.99
N SER A 206 -12.85 -13.19 -15.35
CA SER A 206 -13.89 -12.42 -16.04
C SER A 206 -13.29 -11.27 -16.84
N PHE A 207 -12.26 -10.62 -16.30
CA PHE A 207 -11.56 -9.54 -16.98
C PHE A 207 -10.82 -10.03 -18.24
N ALA A 208 -10.30 -11.25 -18.21
CA ALA A 208 -9.68 -11.86 -19.37
C ALA A 208 -10.68 -12.12 -20.50
N ILE A 209 -11.87 -12.64 -20.18
CA ILE A 209 -12.95 -12.84 -21.16
C ILE A 209 -13.32 -11.50 -21.79
N LEU A 210 -13.52 -10.46 -20.99
CA LEU A 210 -13.81 -9.11 -21.49
C LEU A 210 -12.73 -8.63 -22.47
N CYS A 211 -11.45 -8.73 -22.08
CA CYS A 211 -10.35 -8.28 -22.94
C CYS A 211 -10.26 -9.06 -24.26
N GLU A 212 -10.60 -10.35 -24.28
CA GLU A 212 -10.63 -11.13 -25.52
C GLU A 212 -11.75 -10.70 -26.46
N THR A 213 -12.92 -10.34 -25.91
CA THR A 213 -14.05 -9.87 -26.72
C THR A 213 -13.80 -8.53 -27.39
N GLU A 214 -13.00 -7.64 -26.79
CA GLU A 214 -12.66 -6.36 -27.41
C GLU A 214 -11.59 -6.42 -28.51
N ILE A 215 -10.83 -7.51 -28.55
CA ILE A 215 -9.81 -7.76 -29.59
C ILE A 215 -10.45 -8.43 -30.82
N SER A 216 -11.62 -9.03 -30.66
CA SER A 216 -12.32 -9.82 -31.69
C SER A 216 -13.19 -8.93 -32.58
#